data_AF-A0ABD0WDZ3-F1
#
_entry.id   AF-A0ABD0WDZ3-F1
#
_cell.length_a   1.000
_cell.length_b   1.000
_cell.length_c   1.000
_cell.angle_alpha   90.00
_cell.angle_beta   90.00
_cell.angle_gamma   90.00
#
_symmetry.space_group_name_H-M   'P 1'
#
loop_
_entity.id
_entity.type
_entity.pdbx_description
1 polymer ?
#
loop_
_entity_poly.entity_id
_entity_poly.type
_entity_poly.pdbx_seq_one_letter_code
_entity_poly.pdbx_strand_id
1 'polypeptide(L)'
;MQLENPQSSGRTLRETVLESPPVLALLNQSFISSWSLVRELEDLQANEQNLAVSQRAHLHLEKYSFPVEMMVALPNGTIVHHINANYFLDETSMKPDEEPTTFSFSGGFEDPSTATYMKFLKEGLEKAKEYLAQ
;
A
#
# COMPACT_ATOMS: atom_id res chain seq x y z
N MET A 1 6.62 12.50 38.20
CA MET A 1 5.45 12.27 37.32
C MET A 1 5.82 12.82 35.95
N GLN A 2 6.42 11.99 35.09
CA GLN A 2 6.55 12.34 33.68
C GLN A 2 5.20 12.06 33.04
N LEU A 3 4.60 13.08 32.41
CA LEU A 3 3.45 12.89 31.54
C LEU A 3 3.92 12.16 30.28
N GLU A 4 3.61 10.89 30.22
CA GLU A 4 3.68 10.06 29.03
C GLU A 4 2.60 10.57 28.05
N ASN A 5 3.05 11.09 26.92
CA ASN A 5 2.19 11.56 25.83
C ASN A 5 1.57 10.33 25.13
N PRO A 6 0.23 10.11 25.19
CA PRO A 6 -0.38 8.87 24.67
C PRO A 6 -0.37 8.74 23.13
N GLN A 7 0.21 9.70 22.41
CA GLN A 7 0.23 9.73 20.93
C GLN A 7 1.42 9.00 20.29
N SER A 8 2.35 8.44 21.07
CA SER A 8 3.40 7.54 20.58
C SER A 8 3.05 6.06 20.86
N SER A 9 1.80 5.66 20.66
CA SER A 9 1.47 4.23 20.59
C SER A 9 2.00 3.75 19.25
N GLY A 10 3.03 2.90 19.25
CA GLY A 10 3.61 2.27 18.07
C GLY A 10 2.63 1.32 17.38
N ARG A 11 1.51 1.86 16.90
CA ARG A 11 0.48 1.14 16.17
C ARG A 11 0.96 0.96 14.75
N THR A 12 0.93 -0.28 14.31
CA THR A 12 1.34 -0.65 12.96
C THR A 12 0.24 -0.32 11.96
N LEU A 13 0.58 -0.27 10.66
CA LEU A 13 -0.38 -0.23 9.55
C LEU A 13 -1.52 -1.25 9.72
N ARG A 14 -1.20 -2.41 10.31
CA ARG A 14 -2.14 -3.50 10.57
C ARG A 14 -3.22 -3.14 11.58
N GLU A 15 -2.86 -2.42 12.64
CA GLU A 15 -3.73 -2.12 13.78
C GLU A 15 -4.52 -0.81 13.60
N THR A 16 -4.30 -0.09 12.51
CA THR A 16 -4.91 1.22 12.26
C THR A 16 -5.57 1.23 10.89
N VAL A 17 -4.76 1.26 9.85
CA VAL A 17 -5.20 1.41 8.46
C VAL A 17 -5.99 0.19 8.00
N LEU A 18 -5.49 -1.02 8.27
CA LEU A 18 -6.16 -2.25 7.83
C LEU A 18 -7.35 -2.66 8.72
N GLU A 19 -7.57 -2.00 9.85
CA GLU A 19 -8.80 -2.14 10.64
C GLU A 19 -9.87 -1.13 10.21
N SER A 20 -9.51 -0.14 9.39
CA SER A 20 -10.44 0.89 8.92
C SER A 20 -11.53 0.29 8.03
N PRO A 21 -12.83 0.42 8.38
CA PRO A 21 -13.94 -0.09 7.57
C PRO A 21 -13.94 0.36 6.11
N PRO A 22 -13.71 1.64 5.75
CA PRO A 22 -13.65 2.05 4.35
C PRO A 22 -12.49 1.42 3.57
N VAL A 23 -11.33 1.20 4.21
CA VAL A 23 -10.19 0.49 3.60
C VAL A 23 -10.56 -0.97 3.34
N LEU A 24 -11.08 -1.65 4.35
CA LEU A 24 -11.51 -3.05 4.23
C LEU A 24 -12.60 -3.22 3.16
N ALA A 25 -13.56 -2.31 3.09
CA ALA A 25 -14.60 -2.33 2.06
C ALA A 25 -14.00 -2.25 0.65
N LEU A 26 -13.07 -1.32 0.43
CA LEU A 26 -12.41 -1.14 -0.86
C LEU A 26 -11.53 -2.34 -1.24
N LEU A 27 -10.75 -2.86 -0.29
CA LEU A 27 -9.92 -4.05 -0.49
C LEU A 27 -10.78 -5.25 -0.90
N ASN A 28 -11.86 -5.53 -0.17
CA ASN A 28 -12.77 -6.63 -0.47
C ASN A 28 -13.48 -6.48 -1.81
N GLN A 29 -13.78 -5.26 -2.24
CA GLN A 29 -14.48 -5.01 -3.49
C GLN A 29 -13.59 -5.15 -4.72
N SER A 30 -12.31 -4.75 -4.62
CA SER A 30 -11.49 -4.47 -5.80
C SER A 30 -10.12 -5.14 -5.82
N PHE A 31 -9.67 -5.75 -4.72
CA PHE A 31 -8.31 -6.28 -4.60
C PHE A 31 -8.28 -7.73 -4.09
N ILE A 32 -7.23 -8.45 -4.49
CA ILE A 32 -6.79 -9.67 -3.82
C ILE A 32 -5.50 -9.30 -3.10
N SER A 33 -5.50 -9.40 -1.77
CA SER A 33 -4.35 -9.03 -0.95
C SER A 33 -3.47 -10.24 -0.67
N SER A 34 -2.15 -10.08 -0.83
CA SER A 34 -1.15 -11.08 -0.49
C SER A 34 0.08 -10.43 0.15
N TRP A 35 0.88 -11.26 0.82
CA TRP A 35 2.18 -10.88 1.38
C TRP A 35 3.19 -11.94 0.97
N SER A 36 4.41 -11.51 0.69
CA SER A 36 5.50 -12.41 0.33
C SER A 36 6.81 -11.88 0.91
N LEU A 37 7.68 -12.80 1.31
CA LEU A 37 9.04 -12.46 1.70
C LEU A 37 9.90 -12.28 0.46
N VAL A 38 10.90 -11.40 0.53
CA VAL A 38 11.88 -11.21 -0.56
C VAL A 38 12.52 -12.55 -0.96
N ARG A 39 12.90 -13.36 0.04
CA ARG A 39 13.46 -14.69 -0.18
C ARG A 39 12.52 -15.63 -0.93
N GLU A 40 11.22 -15.59 -0.63
CA GLU A 40 10.24 -16.41 -1.35
C GLU A 40 10.13 -15.97 -2.81
N LEU A 41 10.18 -14.66 -3.08
CA LEU A 41 10.19 -14.13 -4.44
C LEU A 41 11.48 -14.51 -5.18
N GLU A 42 12.64 -14.49 -4.53
CA GLU A 42 13.92 -14.94 -5.11
C GLU A 42 13.86 -16.44 -5.47
N ASP A 43 13.32 -17.28 -4.58
CA ASP A 43 13.14 -18.71 -4.83
C ASP A 43 12.16 -18.96 -6.00
N LEU A 44 11.08 -18.17 -6.10
CA LEU A 44 10.13 -18.24 -7.21
C LEU A 44 10.73 -17.75 -8.53
N GLN A 45 11.58 -16.72 -8.49
CA GLN A 45 12.29 -16.21 -9.67
C GLN A 45 13.27 -17.26 -10.21
N ALA A 46 13.97 -17.98 -9.34
CA ALA A 46 14.92 -19.04 -9.72
C ALA A 46 14.24 -20.31 -10.25
N ASN A 47 12.91 -20.43 -10.16
CA ASN A 47 12.18 -21.61 -10.58
C ASN A 47 11.97 -21.67 -12.12
N GLU A 48 12.85 -22.39 -12.81
CA GLU A 48 12.80 -22.59 -14.26
C GLU A 48 11.60 -23.43 -14.74
N GLN A 49 10.90 -24.14 -13.86
CA GLN A 49 9.75 -24.98 -14.24
C GLN A 49 8.49 -24.15 -14.52
N ASN A 50 8.42 -22.92 -14.01
CA ASN A 50 7.28 -22.03 -14.19
C ASN A 50 7.73 -20.61 -14.55
N LEU A 51 8.05 -20.42 -15.84
CA LEU A 51 8.50 -19.15 -16.39
C LEU A 51 7.52 -18.00 -16.12
N ALA A 52 6.21 -18.27 -16.09
CA ALA A 52 5.21 -17.25 -15.81
C ALA A 52 5.30 -16.75 -14.35
N VAL A 53 5.50 -17.67 -13.39
CA VAL A 53 5.67 -17.30 -11.98
C VAL A 53 7.03 -16.65 -11.74
N SER A 54 8.09 -17.17 -12.38
CA SER A 54 9.43 -16.58 -12.33
C SER A 54 9.43 -15.13 -12.82
N GLN A 55 8.78 -14.86 -13.96
CA GLN A 55 8.65 -13.50 -14.50
C GLN A 55 7.85 -12.58 -13.58
N ARG A 56 6.76 -13.06 -12.96
CA ARG A 56 5.99 -12.27 -12.00
C ARG A 56 6.82 -11.92 -10.77
N ALA A 57 7.55 -12.88 -10.22
CA ALA A 57 8.44 -12.66 -9.08
C ALA A 57 9.54 -11.65 -9.41
N HIS A 58 10.12 -11.75 -10.62
CA HIS A 58 11.09 -10.78 -11.12
C HIS A 58 10.53 -9.35 -11.14
N LEU A 59 9.32 -9.13 -11.68
CA LEU A 59 8.70 -7.80 -11.73
C LEU A 59 8.44 -7.21 -10.34
N HIS A 60 8.13 -8.05 -9.34
CA HIS A 60 7.97 -7.60 -7.97
C HIS A 60 9.33 -7.23 -7.35
N LEU A 61 10.36 -8.07 -7.53
CA LEU A 61 11.71 -7.80 -7.02
C LEU A 61 12.33 -6.55 -7.65
N GLU A 62 12.07 -6.28 -8.93
CA GLU A 62 12.56 -5.08 -9.63
C GLU A 62 12.07 -3.78 -8.97
N LYS A 63 10.83 -3.78 -8.44
CA LYS A 63 10.23 -2.61 -7.80
C LYS A 63 10.46 -2.54 -6.29
N TYR A 64 10.87 -3.63 -5.67
CA TYR A 64 11.03 -3.69 -4.22
C TYR A 64 12.18 -2.79 -3.76
N SER A 65 11.92 -1.98 -2.74
CA SER A 65 12.93 -1.27 -1.96
C SER A 65 12.79 -1.60 -0.49
N PHE A 66 13.91 -1.89 0.17
CA PHE A 66 13.95 -2.21 1.60
C PHE A 66 13.42 -1.03 2.45
N PRO A 67 12.72 -1.27 3.58
CA PRO A 67 12.41 -2.57 4.20
C PRO A 67 11.12 -3.24 3.72
N VAL A 68 10.10 -2.44 3.42
CA VAL A 68 8.76 -2.92 3.04
C VAL A 68 8.26 -2.02 1.92
N GLU A 69 7.70 -2.65 0.90
CA GLU A 69 7.12 -1.99 -0.26
C GLU A 69 5.68 -2.50 -0.43
N MET A 70 4.72 -1.60 -0.50
CA MET A 70 3.33 -1.94 -0.82
C MET A 70 3.13 -1.76 -2.32
N MET A 71 2.53 -2.74 -3.00
CA MET A 71 2.39 -2.74 -4.46
C MET A 71 0.96 -3.07 -4.87
N VAL A 72 0.51 -2.44 -5.96
CA VAL A 72 -0.66 -2.82 -6.73
C VAL A 72 -0.17 -3.41 -8.04
N ALA A 73 -0.57 -4.65 -8.31
CA ALA A 73 -0.15 -5.40 -9.48
C ALA A 73 -1.36 -5.92 -10.27
N LEU A 74 -1.22 -5.98 -11.59
CA LEU A 74 -2.15 -6.70 -12.47
C LEU A 74 -1.94 -8.22 -12.34
N PRO A 75 -2.93 -9.05 -12.73
CA PRO A 75 -2.80 -10.52 -12.66
C PRO A 75 -1.60 -11.10 -13.42
N ASN A 76 -1.06 -10.37 -14.40
CA ASN A 76 0.13 -10.78 -15.15
C ASN A 76 1.47 -10.43 -14.44
N GLY A 77 1.43 -9.75 -13.29
CA GLY A 77 2.59 -9.33 -12.51
C GLY A 77 3.07 -7.90 -12.75
N THR A 78 2.45 -7.15 -13.66
CA THR A 78 2.81 -5.75 -13.92
C THR A 78 2.49 -4.89 -12.71
N ILE A 79 3.50 -4.23 -12.14
CA ILE A 79 3.33 -3.30 -11.02
C ILE A 79 2.84 -1.95 -11.57
N VAL A 80 1.63 -1.55 -11.21
CA VAL A 80 1.01 -0.30 -11.68
C VAL A 80 1.15 0.84 -10.67
N HIS A 81 1.31 0.51 -9.39
CA HIS A 81 1.57 1.48 -8.35
C HIS A 81 2.30 0.81 -7.19
N HIS A 82 3.20 1.54 -6.54
CA HIS A 82 3.88 1.07 -5.34
C HIS A 82 4.22 2.26 -4.43
N ILE A 83 4.45 1.97 -3.16
CA ILE A 83 4.87 2.94 -2.15
C ILE A 83 5.75 2.26 -1.09
N ASN A 84 6.89 2.89 -0.81
CA ASN A 84 7.81 2.41 0.20
C ASN A 84 7.32 2.77 1.60
N ALA A 85 7.53 1.89 2.58
CA ALA A 85 7.08 2.11 3.94
C ALA A 85 7.72 3.36 4.60
N ASN A 86 8.98 3.69 4.30
CA ASN A 86 9.61 4.88 4.84
C ASN A 86 8.91 6.15 4.32
N TYR A 87 8.69 6.20 3.00
CA TYR A 87 7.98 7.32 2.37
C TYR A 87 6.53 7.43 2.90
N PHE A 88 5.85 6.30 3.08
CA PHE A 88 4.51 6.28 3.66
C PHE A 88 4.49 6.88 5.07
N LEU A 89 5.44 6.51 5.93
CA LEU A 89 5.53 7.07 7.29
C LEU A 89 5.86 8.56 7.27
N ASP A 90 6.71 9.01 6.35
CA ASP A 90 7.03 10.43 6.20
C ASP A 90 5.79 11.23 5.80
N GLU A 91 5.02 10.77 4.81
CA GLU A 91 3.79 11.44 4.33
C GLU A 91 2.72 11.53 5.44
N THR A 92 2.60 10.50 6.28
CA THR A 92 1.58 10.45 7.35
C THR A 92 2.01 11.11 8.65
N SER A 93 3.31 11.39 8.81
CA SER A 93 3.86 12.10 9.98
C SER A 93 3.69 13.61 9.92
N MET A 94 3.40 14.17 8.73
CA MET A 94 3.18 15.60 8.57
C MET A 94 1.90 16.02 9.29
N LYS A 95 2.06 16.87 10.31
CA LYS A 95 0.93 17.56 10.94
C LYS A 95 0.23 18.42 9.89
N PRO A 96 -1.10 18.59 9.98
CA PRO A 96 -1.83 19.42 9.04
C PRO A 96 -1.52 20.90 9.31
N ASP A 97 -0.34 21.36 8.87
CA ASP A 97 -0.09 22.78 8.63
C ASP A 97 -0.57 23.07 7.21
N GLU A 98 -1.83 23.52 7.16
CA GLU A 98 -2.42 24.41 6.16
C GLU A 98 -2.10 24.14 4.67
N GLU A 99 -2.96 23.40 3.96
CA GLU A 99 -3.60 23.87 2.70
C GLU A 99 -4.88 23.05 2.39
N PRO A 100 -6.03 23.70 2.09
CA PRO A 100 -7.30 23.02 1.82
C PRO A 100 -7.45 22.73 0.32
N THR A 101 -6.79 21.70 -0.20
CA THR A 101 -7.12 21.20 -1.55
C THR A 101 -8.27 20.19 -1.48
N THR A 102 -9.48 20.74 -1.46
CA THR A 102 -10.71 20.23 -2.10
C THR A 102 -10.83 18.70 -2.30
N PHE A 103 -11.09 17.95 -1.23
CA PHE A 103 -11.97 16.77 -1.29
C PHE A 103 -12.69 16.67 0.06
N SER A 104 -13.89 17.27 0.14
CA SER A 104 -14.73 17.23 1.33
C SER A 104 -15.23 15.80 1.58
N PHE A 105 -14.55 15.05 2.45
CA PHE A 105 -15.11 13.86 3.09
C PHE A 105 -15.81 14.27 4.39
N SER A 106 -17.13 14.35 4.34
CA SER A 106 -17.98 14.47 5.52
C SER A 106 -18.03 13.13 6.25
N GLY A 107 -17.32 12.99 7.38
CA GLY A 107 -17.57 11.90 8.33
C GLY A 107 -16.35 11.39 9.10
N GLY A 108 -16.06 12.01 10.25
CA GLY A 108 -15.17 11.47 11.29
C GLY A 108 -13.69 11.74 11.06
N PHE A 109 -12.94 11.99 12.14
CA PHE A 109 -11.49 12.16 12.12
C PHE A 109 -10.82 10.89 11.58
N GLU A 110 -10.62 10.81 10.27
CA GLU A 110 -9.87 9.73 9.64
C GLU A 110 -8.37 10.01 9.85
N ASP A 111 -7.64 9.04 10.41
CA ASP A 111 -6.20 9.17 10.66
C ASP A 111 -5.45 9.43 9.35
N PRO A 112 -4.43 10.31 9.31
CA PRO A 112 -3.66 10.62 8.09
C PRO A 112 -3.15 9.37 7.36
N SER A 113 -2.84 8.30 8.08
CA SER A 113 -2.40 7.02 7.51
C SER A 113 -3.50 6.33 6.70
N THR A 114 -4.73 6.38 7.20
CA THR A 114 -5.89 5.80 6.51
C THR A 114 -6.20 6.59 5.25
N ALA A 115 -6.19 7.92 5.31
CA ALA A 115 -6.42 8.77 4.15
C ALA A 115 -5.35 8.54 3.06
N THR A 116 -4.08 8.46 3.46
CA THR A 116 -2.95 8.21 2.56
C THR A 116 -3.06 6.83 1.91
N TYR A 117 -3.39 5.80 2.68
CA TYR A 117 -3.55 4.45 2.12
C TYR A 117 -4.77 4.34 1.20
N MET A 118 -5.88 4.99 1.53
CA MET A 118 -7.05 5.07 0.65
C MET A 118 -6.73 5.77 -0.67
N LYS A 119 -5.93 6.84 -0.63
CA LYS A 119 -5.44 7.52 -1.83
C LYS A 119 -4.57 6.58 -2.67
N PHE A 120 -3.59 5.91 -2.06
CA PHE A 120 -2.75 4.91 -2.73
C PHE A 120 -3.57 3.83 -3.45
N LEU A 121 -4.57 3.24 -2.78
CA LEU A 121 -5.43 2.22 -3.39
C LEU A 121 -6.24 2.77 -4.58
N LYS A 122 -6.85 3.96 -4.43
CA LYS A 122 -7.63 4.58 -5.51
C LYS A 122 -6.77 4.95 -6.70
N GLU A 123 -5.60 5.54 -6.48
CA GLU A 123 -4.64 5.83 -7.56
C GLU A 123 -4.18 4.55 -8.27
N GLY A 124 -4.00 3.45 -7.52
CA GLY A 124 -3.70 2.14 -8.10
C GLY A 124 -4.80 1.65 -9.05
N LEU A 125 -6.07 1.81 -8.67
CA LEU A 125 -7.21 1.46 -9.53
C LEU A 125 -7.30 2.36 -10.77
N GLU A 126 -7.09 3.66 -10.63
CA GLU A 126 -7.11 4.58 -11.77
C GLU A 126 -5.99 4.24 -12.77
N LYS A 127 -4.75 4.04 -12.29
CA LYS A 127 -3.62 3.64 -13.15
C LYS A 127 -3.85 2.28 -13.81
N ALA A 128 -4.52 1.35 -13.13
CA ALA A 128 -4.84 0.04 -13.70
C ALA A 128 -5.80 0.14 -14.90
N LYS A 129 -6.71 1.13 -14.94
CA LYS A 129 -7.65 1.30 -16.06
C LYS A 129 -6.94 1.56 -17.39
N GLU A 130 -5.80 2.23 -17.37
CA GLU A 130 -4.99 2.50 -18.58
C GLU A 130 -4.51 1.22 -19.27
N TYR A 131 -4.35 0.13 -18.50
CA TYR A 131 -3.95 -1.18 -19.01
C TYR A 131 -5.13 -2.07 -19.38
N LEU A 132 -6.32 -1.80 -18.82
CA LEU A 132 -7.54 -2.57 -19.10
C LEU A 132 -8.34 -2.01 -20.28
N ALA A 133 -8.06 -0.77 -20.70
CA ALA A 133 -8.68 -0.11 -21.85
C ALA A 133 -7.99 -0.43 -23.19
N GLN A 134 -6.93 -1.25 -23.18
CA GLN A 134 -6.19 -1.73 -24.37
C GLN A 134 -6.76 -3.06 -24.86
#